data_AF-A0A3M1GXP9-F1
#
_entry.id   AF-A0A3M1GXP9-F1
#
_cell.length_a   1.000
_cell.length_b   1.000
_cell.length_c   1.000
_cell.angle_alpha   90.00
_cell.angle_beta   90.00
_cell.angle_gamma   90.00
#
_symmetry.space_group_name_H-M   'P 1'
#
loop_
_entity.id
_entity.type
_entity.pdbx_description
1 polymer ?
#
loop_
_entity_poly.entity_id
_entity_poly.type
_entity_poly.pdbx_seq_one_letter_code
_entity_poly.pdbx_strand_id
1 'polypeptide(L)'
;GFEAYWAIPYGSKTAVEGKWVKGPGSHLFKAFQAKWPHMPFIAEDLGVITPKVEELRDRFHLPGMKVLQFAFLNDSSNSFLPHYHIPHSVVYTGTHDNDTCQGWYQQAGEREKEYFLEYSYSDGTEVHWDMIRLAISSVSRMAIYPLQDVLGLDSSARMNTPSVEKGNWTWRAPEKGIPKESLARLAHWVELFGR
;
A
#
# COMPACT_ATOMS: atom_id res chain seq x y z
N GLY A 1 2.00 6.72 -15.79
CA GLY A 1 2.13 5.78 -16.92
C GLY A 1 1.09 6.02 -18.02
N PHE A 2 -0.18 5.74 -17.75
CA PHE A 2 -1.23 5.83 -18.78
C PHE A 2 -1.73 7.26 -19.06
N GLU A 3 -1.73 8.15 -18.07
CA GLU A 3 -2.06 9.57 -18.26
C GLU A 3 -0.89 10.31 -18.93
N ALA A 4 0.29 10.19 -18.33
CA ALA A 4 1.58 10.61 -18.86
C ALA A 4 2.69 9.69 -18.31
N TYR A 5 3.83 9.66 -19.00
CA TYR A 5 5.01 8.94 -18.57
C TYR A 5 6.26 9.81 -18.74
N TRP A 6 7.24 9.60 -17.86
CA TRP A 6 8.53 10.29 -17.93
C TRP A 6 9.42 9.57 -18.93
N ALA A 7 9.75 10.22 -20.05
CA ALA A 7 10.55 9.67 -21.12
C ALA A 7 11.99 10.19 -21.03
N ILE A 8 12.94 9.27 -20.87
CA ILE A 8 14.37 9.58 -20.75
C ILE A 8 15.08 9.14 -22.04
N PRO A 9 15.89 10.00 -22.68
CA PRO A 9 16.69 9.61 -23.83
C PRO A 9 17.60 8.42 -23.52
N TYR A 10 17.69 7.47 -24.47
CA TYR A 10 18.63 6.36 -24.37
C TYR A 10 20.08 6.89 -24.27
N GLY A 11 20.85 6.32 -23.35
CA GLY A 11 22.23 6.74 -23.06
C GLY A 11 22.37 7.73 -21.89
N SER A 12 21.28 8.30 -21.38
CA SER A 12 21.32 9.13 -20.16
C SER A 12 21.74 8.30 -18.95
N LYS A 13 22.65 8.85 -18.13
CA LYS A 13 23.13 8.18 -16.90
C LYS A 13 22.15 8.30 -15.72
N THR A 14 21.25 9.26 -15.77
CA THR A 14 20.26 9.55 -14.72
C THR A 14 18.90 9.88 -15.33
N ALA A 15 17.87 9.94 -14.50
CA ALA A 15 16.51 10.28 -14.92
C ALA A 15 16.24 11.80 -15.02
N VAL A 16 17.22 12.66 -14.74
CA VAL A 16 17.01 14.12 -14.63
C VAL A 16 16.61 14.75 -15.97
N GLU A 17 17.28 14.36 -17.05
CA GLU A 17 17.08 14.93 -18.41
C GLU A 17 15.94 14.24 -19.17
N GLY A 18 14.78 14.10 -18.52
CA GLY A 18 13.59 13.53 -19.14
C GLY A 18 12.54 14.58 -19.50
N LYS A 19 11.45 14.11 -20.11
CA LYS A 19 10.26 14.94 -20.37
C LYS A 19 8.99 14.15 -20.15
N TRP A 20 7.94 14.82 -19.68
CA TRP A 20 6.60 14.25 -19.62
C TRP A 20 6.04 14.10 -21.02
N VAL A 21 5.67 12.87 -21.39
CA VAL A 21 4.98 12.54 -22.65
C VAL A 21 3.58 12.05 -22.32
N LYS A 22 2.60 12.52 -23.09
CA LYS A 22 1.20 12.12 -22.90
C LYS A 22 1.04 10.63 -23.19
N GLY A 23 0.41 9.91 -22.26
CA GLY A 23 0.04 8.51 -22.43
C GLY A 23 -1.29 8.35 -23.18
N PRO A 24 -1.76 7.11 -23.40
CA PRO A 24 -2.98 6.83 -24.14
C PRO A 24 -4.26 7.32 -23.43
N GLY A 25 -4.20 7.57 -22.12
CA GLY A 25 -5.30 8.09 -21.32
C GLY A 25 -6.60 7.29 -21.49
N SER A 26 -7.72 8.01 -21.58
CA SER A 26 -9.05 7.40 -21.65
C SER A 26 -9.30 6.51 -22.87
N HIS A 27 -8.53 6.64 -23.95
CA HIS A 27 -8.71 5.79 -25.12
C HIS A 27 -8.47 4.31 -24.78
N LEU A 28 -7.40 4.02 -24.03
CA LEU A 28 -7.08 2.66 -23.61
C LEU A 28 -8.14 2.09 -22.66
N PHE A 29 -8.56 2.87 -21.67
CA PHE A 29 -9.54 2.40 -20.68
C PHE A 29 -10.94 2.23 -21.26
N LYS A 30 -11.33 2.99 -22.29
CA LYS A 30 -12.56 2.71 -23.06
C LYS A 30 -12.49 1.36 -23.75
N ALA A 31 -11.35 1.01 -24.34
CA ALA A 31 -11.15 -0.29 -24.95
C ALA A 31 -11.20 -1.43 -23.92
N PHE A 32 -10.61 -1.21 -22.73
CA PHE A 32 -10.74 -2.15 -21.61
C PHE A 32 -12.17 -2.31 -21.14
N GLN A 33 -12.91 -1.22 -20.95
CA GLN A 33 -14.30 -1.26 -20.49
C GLN A 33 -15.22 -1.96 -21.50
N ALA A 34 -14.96 -1.79 -22.81
CA ALA A 34 -15.70 -2.50 -23.85
C ALA A 34 -15.50 -4.03 -23.76
N LYS A 35 -14.31 -4.48 -23.33
CA LYS A 35 -13.99 -5.91 -23.17
C LYS A 35 -14.34 -6.46 -21.79
N TRP A 36 -14.18 -5.64 -20.76
CA TRP A 36 -14.40 -5.96 -19.35
C TRP A 36 -15.25 -4.86 -18.71
N PRO A 37 -16.58 -4.92 -18.86
CA PRO A 37 -17.48 -3.89 -18.34
C PRO A 37 -17.32 -3.62 -16.83
N HIS A 38 -16.93 -4.63 -16.06
CA HIS A 38 -16.72 -4.53 -14.61
C HIS A 38 -15.35 -3.98 -14.19
N MET A 39 -14.43 -3.71 -15.13
CA MET A 39 -13.11 -3.11 -14.89
C MET A 39 -12.35 -3.73 -13.69
N PRO A 40 -11.88 -5.00 -13.80
CA PRO A 40 -11.27 -5.73 -12.68
C PRO A 40 -9.82 -5.31 -12.40
N PHE A 41 -9.54 -4.01 -12.39
CA PHE A 41 -8.20 -3.45 -12.25
C PHE A 41 -8.12 -2.60 -10.98
N ILE A 42 -6.97 -2.64 -10.30
CA ILE A 42 -6.62 -1.72 -9.22
C ILE A 42 -5.58 -0.76 -9.79
N ALA A 43 -5.74 0.54 -9.52
CA ALA A 43 -4.74 1.53 -9.89
C ALA A 43 -3.69 1.59 -8.77
N GLU A 44 -2.45 1.26 -9.08
CA GLU A 44 -1.31 1.69 -8.27
C GLU A 44 -1.11 3.19 -8.57
N ASP A 45 -1.47 4.02 -7.60
CA ASP A 45 -1.50 5.48 -7.69
C ASP A 45 -0.75 6.14 -6.52
N LEU A 46 0.35 5.50 -6.08
CA LEU A 46 1.19 5.98 -5.00
C LEU A 46 2.16 7.07 -5.47
N GLY A 47 2.73 7.79 -4.50
CA GLY A 47 3.64 8.90 -4.75
C GLY A 47 2.92 10.21 -5.13
N VAL A 48 3.68 11.14 -5.70
CA VAL A 48 3.12 12.44 -6.13
C VAL A 48 2.41 12.26 -7.47
N ILE A 49 1.08 12.20 -7.42
CA ILE A 49 0.22 12.12 -8.60
C ILE A 49 -0.38 13.50 -8.94
N THR A 50 -0.80 13.66 -10.20
CA THR A 50 -1.47 14.90 -10.64
C THR A 50 -2.99 14.73 -10.61
N PRO A 51 -3.77 15.83 -10.51
CA PRO A 51 -5.23 15.76 -10.59
C PRO A 51 -5.75 15.05 -11.86
N LYS A 52 -4.98 15.07 -12.95
CA LYS A 52 -5.35 14.36 -14.19
C LYS A 52 -5.26 12.84 -14.05
N VAL A 53 -4.37 12.33 -13.20
CA VAL A 53 -4.28 10.90 -12.87
C VAL A 53 -5.49 10.48 -12.06
N GLU A 54 -5.85 11.26 -11.05
CA GLU A 54 -7.05 11.03 -10.22
C GLU A 54 -8.32 11.07 -11.08
N GLU A 55 -8.47 12.09 -11.94
CA GLU A 55 -9.60 12.19 -12.86
C GLU A 55 -9.70 10.98 -13.79
N LEU A 56 -8.56 10.48 -14.29
CA LEU A 56 -8.54 9.30 -15.15
C LEU A 56 -8.95 8.03 -14.38
N ARG A 57 -8.43 7.84 -13.17
CA ARG A 57 -8.79 6.72 -12.28
C ARG A 57 -10.29 6.73 -11.97
N ASP A 58 -10.79 7.87 -11.54
CA ASP A 58 -12.17 8.03 -11.05
C ASP A 58 -13.19 7.92 -12.20
N ARG A 59 -12.87 8.46 -13.38
CA ARG A 59 -13.70 8.34 -14.59
C ARG A 59 -14.00 6.90 -14.98
N PHE A 60 -13.04 5.99 -14.75
CA PHE A 60 -13.20 4.57 -15.05
C PHE A 60 -13.52 3.74 -13.81
N HIS A 61 -13.87 4.39 -12.70
CA HIS A 61 -14.19 3.76 -11.42
C HIS A 61 -13.16 2.69 -11.05
N LEU A 62 -11.88 3.07 -11.03
CA LEU A 62 -10.79 2.20 -10.60
C LEU A 62 -10.46 2.47 -9.12
N PRO A 63 -10.36 1.45 -8.25
CA PRO A 63 -9.93 1.65 -6.89
C PRO A 63 -8.44 2.02 -6.87
N GLY A 64 -8.10 3.09 -6.14
CA GLY A 64 -6.72 3.45 -5.82
C GLY A 64 -6.20 2.70 -4.58
N MET A 65 -4.92 2.88 -4.29
CA MET A 65 -4.22 2.25 -3.17
C MET A 65 -4.06 3.22 -1.98
N LYS A 66 -4.16 2.68 -0.77
CA LYS A 66 -3.83 3.36 0.49
C LYS A 66 -2.82 2.52 1.24
N VAL A 67 -1.66 3.07 1.61
CA VAL A 67 -0.60 2.31 2.30
C VAL A 67 -0.37 2.95 3.67
N LEU A 68 -0.68 2.23 4.74
CA LEU A 68 -0.68 2.77 6.11
C LEU A 68 0.72 3.15 6.59
N GLN A 69 1.78 2.46 6.16
CA GLN A 69 3.16 2.88 6.45
C GLN A 69 3.51 4.28 5.94
N PHE A 70 2.73 4.86 5.03
CA PHE A 70 2.93 6.25 4.57
C PHE A 70 2.08 7.26 5.35
N ALA A 71 1.15 6.81 6.20
CA ALA A 71 0.14 7.66 6.85
C ALA A 71 0.72 8.56 7.95
N PHE A 72 1.80 8.13 8.60
CA PHE A 72 2.28 8.73 9.86
C PHE A 72 3.52 9.62 9.70
N LEU A 73 4.01 9.80 8.46
CA LEU A 73 5.21 10.61 8.15
C LEU A 73 4.99 12.13 8.31
N ASN A 74 3.73 12.60 8.34
CA ASN A 74 3.36 14.01 8.36
C ASN A 74 2.36 14.30 9.49
N ASP A 75 1.52 15.32 9.32
CA ASP A 75 0.44 15.67 10.22
C ASP A 75 -0.90 15.02 9.80
N SER A 76 -1.97 15.49 10.42
CA SER A 76 -3.34 15.04 10.18
C SER A 76 -3.89 15.38 8.79
N SER A 77 -3.11 15.96 7.87
CA SER A 77 -3.52 16.20 6.48
C SER A 77 -3.17 15.05 5.53
N ASN A 78 -2.49 14.01 6.02
CA ASN A 78 -2.01 12.92 5.20
C ASN A 78 -3.16 12.03 4.68
N SER A 79 -3.36 12.02 3.37
CA SER A 79 -4.44 11.27 2.70
C SER A 79 -4.35 9.73 2.80
N PHE A 80 -3.26 9.20 3.38
CA PHE A 80 -3.08 7.79 3.73
C PHE A 80 -3.63 7.45 5.13
N LEU A 81 -4.07 8.42 5.93
CA LEU A 81 -4.71 8.15 7.21
C LEU A 81 -6.12 7.56 7.01
N PRO A 82 -6.52 6.56 7.80
CA PRO A 82 -7.81 5.86 7.64
C PRO A 82 -9.05 6.75 7.52
N HIS A 83 -9.12 7.91 8.18
CA HIS A 83 -10.26 8.81 8.11
C HIS A 83 -10.39 9.57 6.76
N TYR A 84 -9.35 9.55 5.92
CA TYR A 84 -9.40 10.03 4.53
C TYR A 84 -9.70 8.92 3.51
N HIS A 85 -9.79 7.67 3.95
CA HIS A 85 -10.05 6.57 3.02
C HIS A 85 -11.47 6.70 2.47
N ILE A 86 -11.66 6.19 1.25
CA ILE A 86 -12.96 6.11 0.59
C ILE A 86 -13.32 4.64 0.36
N PRO A 87 -14.62 4.28 0.30
CA PRO A 87 -15.02 2.89 0.08
C PRO A 87 -14.41 2.26 -1.16
N HIS A 88 -14.29 3.02 -2.24
CA HIS A 88 -13.74 2.56 -3.51
C HIS A 88 -12.20 2.63 -3.56
N SER A 89 -11.54 1.96 -2.62
CA SER A 89 -10.08 1.88 -2.52
C SER A 89 -9.64 0.53 -1.94
N VAL A 90 -8.34 0.24 -2.07
CA VAL A 90 -7.69 -0.91 -1.44
C VAL A 90 -6.66 -0.40 -0.43
N VAL A 91 -6.83 -0.75 0.84
CA VAL A 91 -5.87 -0.43 1.89
C VAL A 91 -4.87 -1.57 2.09
N TYR A 92 -3.61 -1.18 2.30
CA TYR A 92 -2.50 -2.05 2.62
C TYR A 92 -1.85 -1.59 3.92
N THR A 93 -1.36 -2.53 4.74
CA THR A 93 -0.41 -2.18 5.81
C THR A 93 0.90 -1.68 5.18
N GLY A 94 1.48 -2.52 4.34
CA GLY A 94 2.61 -2.25 3.45
C GLY A 94 2.49 -3.08 2.17
N THR A 95 3.27 -2.73 1.15
CA THR A 95 3.44 -3.53 -0.07
C THR A 95 4.67 -4.43 0.03
N HIS A 96 5.03 -5.13 -1.04
CA HIS A 96 6.28 -5.91 -1.09
C HIS A 96 7.55 -5.02 -1.12
N ASP A 97 7.42 -3.76 -1.51
CA ASP A 97 8.54 -2.78 -1.54
C ASP A 97 8.77 -2.12 -0.17
N ASN A 98 7.78 -2.22 0.71
CA ASN A 98 7.85 -1.76 2.08
C ASN A 98 8.60 -2.77 2.95
N ASP A 99 9.09 -2.29 4.09
CA ASP A 99 9.50 -3.20 5.17
C ASP A 99 8.26 -3.84 5.81
N THR A 100 8.45 -4.86 6.66
CA THR A 100 7.37 -5.35 7.52
C THR A 100 6.90 -4.23 8.47
N CYS A 101 5.70 -4.33 9.05
CA CYS A 101 5.24 -3.34 10.01
C CYS A 101 6.15 -3.25 11.25
N GLN A 102 6.72 -4.37 11.69
CA GLN A 102 7.71 -4.35 12.78
C GLN A 102 9.01 -3.67 12.34
N GLY A 103 9.51 -3.99 11.15
CA GLY A 103 10.73 -3.39 10.59
C GLY A 103 10.58 -1.88 10.37
N TRP A 104 9.45 -1.46 9.79
CA TRP A 104 9.05 -0.06 9.66
C TRP A 104 9.04 0.62 11.02
N TYR A 105 8.33 0.07 12.01
CA TYR A 105 8.22 0.69 13.32
C TYR A 105 9.58 0.80 14.00
N GLN A 106 10.46 -0.19 13.90
CA GLN A 106 11.80 -0.09 14.50
C GLN A 106 12.62 1.08 13.92
N GLN A 107 12.50 1.31 12.61
CA GLN A 107 13.25 2.33 11.87
C GLN A 107 12.58 3.71 11.84
N ALA A 108 11.28 3.79 12.11
CA ALA A 108 10.52 5.04 12.10
C ALA A 108 11.10 6.07 13.08
N GLY A 109 10.98 7.35 12.72
CA GLY A 109 11.37 8.46 13.59
C GLY A 109 10.49 8.54 14.84
N GLU A 110 10.98 9.17 15.91
CA GLU A 110 10.26 9.29 17.18
C GLU A 110 8.87 9.92 17.01
N ARG A 111 8.79 11.03 16.28
CA ARG A 111 7.51 11.70 15.99
C ARG A 111 6.52 10.84 15.19
N GLU A 112 7.02 10.05 14.23
CA GLU A 112 6.18 9.13 13.43
C GLU A 112 5.62 8.01 14.31
N LYS A 113 6.45 7.46 15.21
CA LYS A 113 6.03 6.46 16.20
C LYS A 113 4.99 7.01 17.16
N GLU A 114 5.27 8.17 17.77
CA GLU A 114 4.34 8.83 18.69
C GLU A 114 2.99 9.09 18.03
N TYR A 115 3.01 9.61 16.80
CA TYR A 115 1.78 9.88 16.08
C TYR A 115 1.00 8.60 15.74
N PHE A 116 1.70 7.54 15.34
CA PHE A 116 1.08 6.23 15.13
C PHE A 116 0.42 5.69 16.41
N LEU A 117 1.11 5.74 17.56
CA LEU A 117 0.58 5.25 18.83
C LEU A 117 -0.66 6.02 19.27
N GLU A 118 -0.61 7.35 19.18
CA GLU A 118 -1.75 8.22 19.50
C GLU A 118 -2.93 7.94 18.58
N TYR A 119 -2.70 7.86 17.26
CA TYR A 119 -3.75 7.64 16.28
C TYR A 119 -4.40 6.25 16.40
N SER A 120 -3.59 5.23 16.62
CA SER A 120 -4.06 3.83 16.71
C SER A 120 -4.57 3.44 18.10
N TYR A 121 -4.34 4.29 19.10
CA TYR A 121 -4.55 3.97 20.52
C TYR A 121 -3.83 2.67 20.90
N SER A 122 -2.54 2.60 20.59
CA SER A 122 -1.67 1.44 20.79
C SER A 122 -0.61 1.74 21.86
N ASP A 123 -0.14 0.69 22.55
CA ASP A 123 1.03 0.72 23.44
C ASP A 123 2.34 0.34 22.72
N GLY A 124 2.27 0.03 21.43
CA GLY A 124 3.42 -0.31 20.59
C GLY A 124 3.95 -1.73 20.78
N THR A 125 3.25 -2.60 21.50
CA THR A 125 3.71 -3.99 21.73
C THR A 125 3.48 -4.89 20.52
N GLU A 126 2.33 -4.77 19.87
CA GLU A 126 1.93 -5.57 18.71
C GLU A 126 1.66 -4.68 17.47
N VAL A 127 2.63 -3.83 17.10
CA VAL A 127 2.47 -2.82 16.03
C VAL A 127 1.96 -3.38 14.70
N HIS A 128 2.38 -4.59 14.33
CA HIS A 128 1.88 -5.29 13.14
C HIS A 128 0.38 -5.58 13.24
N TRP A 129 -0.12 -5.99 14.40
CA TRP A 129 -1.54 -6.21 14.64
C TRP A 129 -2.31 -4.90 14.70
N ASP A 130 -1.74 -3.84 15.27
CA ASP A 130 -2.36 -2.50 15.21
C ASP A 130 -2.50 -1.98 13.79
N MET A 131 -1.48 -2.16 12.95
CA MET A 131 -1.54 -1.84 11.53
C MET A 131 -2.61 -2.66 10.79
N ILE A 132 -2.67 -3.97 11.02
CA ILE A 132 -3.70 -4.82 10.41
C ILE A 132 -5.10 -4.41 10.90
N ARG A 133 -5.26 -4.08 12.19
CA ARG A 133 -6.53 -3.57 12.75
C ARG A 133 -6.95 -2.27 12.08
N LEU A 134 -6.04 -1.31 11.91
CA LEU A 134 -6.34 -0.07 11.17
C LEU A 134 -6.73 -0.32 9.71
N ALA A 135 -6.05 -1.26 9.04
CA ALA A 135 -6.39 -1.63 7.66
C ALA A 135 -7.78 -2.28 7.59
N ILE A 136 -8.05 -3.26 8.45
CA ILE A 136 -9.29 -4.03 8.42
C ILE A 136 -10.48 -3.20 8.93
N SER A 137 -10.28 -2.22 9.81
CA SER A 137 -11.34 -1.30 10.24
C SER A 137 -11.58 -0.12 9.28
N SER A 138 -10.77 0.02 8.23
CA SER A 138 -10.91 1.10 7.25
C SER A 138 -12.21 0.98 6.45
N VAL A 139 -12.74 2.11 5.97
CA VAL A 139 -13.87 2.11 5.03
C VAL A 139 -13.53 1.53 3.65
N SER A 140 -12.25 1.35 3.31
CA SER A 140 -11.81 0.73 2.05
C SER A 140 -12.47 -0.63 1.84
N ARG A 141 -12.98 -0.89 0.62
CA ARG A 141 -13.67 -2.15 0.26
C ARG A 141 -12.78 -3.38 0.44
N MET A 142 -11.48 -3.24 0.24
CA MET A 142 -10.53 -4.33 0.38
C MET A 142 -9.38 -3.90 1.29
N ALA A 143 -9.02 -4.77 2.23
CA ALA A 143 -7.84 -4.64 3.07
C ALA A 143 -6.89 -5.81 2.76
N ILE A 144 -5.64 -5.50 2.43
CA ILE A 144 -4.60 -6.48 2.12
C ILE A 144 -3.44 -6.27 3.09
N TYR A 145 -2.87 -7.34 3.61
CA TYR A 145 -1.71 -7.27 4.48
C TYR A 145 -0.75 -8.40 4.11
N PRO A 146 0.58 -8.14 4.01
CA PRO A 146 1.58 -9.16 3.79
C PRO A 146 1.54 -10.26 4.86
N LEU A 147 1.87 -11.48 4.47
CA LEU A 147 1.93 -12.60 5.41
C LEU A 147 2.99 -12.37 6.51
N GLN A 148 4.04 -11.63 6.21
CA GLN A 148 5.06 -11.22 7.17
C GLN A 148 4.48 -10.43 8.35
N ASP A 149 3.48 -9.57 8.09
CA ASP A 149 2.82 -8.80 9.14
C ASP A 149 1.93 -9.70 10.00
N VAL A 150 1.20 -10.64 9.39
CA VAL A 150 0.38 -11.64 10.12
C VAL A 150 1.24 -12.53 11.05
N LEU A 151 2.50 -12.75 10.66
CA LEU A 151 3.49 -13.51 11.42
C LEU A 151 4.31 -12.64 12.39
N GLY A 152 4.10 -11.32 12.39
CA GLY A 152 4.83 -10.39 13.27
C GLY A 152 6.33 -10.36 13.06
N LEU A 153 6.81 -10.60 11.82
CA LEU A 153 8.24 -10.69 11.50
C LEU A 153 8.88 -9.30 11.36
N ASP A 154 10.18 -9.21 11.61
CA ASP A 154 10.99 -7.99 11.47
C ASP A 154 11.56 -7.81 10.04
N SER A 155 12.49 -6.84 9.87
CA SER A 155 13.12 -6.52 8.59
C SER A 155 13.86 -7.68 7.92
N SER A 156 14.21 -8.76 8.64
CA SER A 156 14.78 -9.96 8.01
C SER A 156 13.81 -10.65 7.05
N ALA A 157 12.51 -10.36 7.16
CA ALA A 157 11.46 -10.89 6.33
C ALA A 157 11.00 -9.94 5.20
N ARG A 158 11.65 -8.78 5.04
CA ARG A 158 11.36 -7.84 3.96
C ARG A 158 11.47 -8.52 2.59
N MET A 159 10.47 -8.32 1.73
CA MET A 159 10.44 -8.97 0.41
C MET A 159 11.37 -8.27 -0.58
N ASN A 160 11.28 -6.95 -0.69
CA ASN A 160 12.10 -6.15 -1.59
C ASN A 160 12.53 -4.84 -0.94
N THR A 161 13.79 -4.47 -1.16
CA THR A 161 14.31 -3.12 -0.91
C THR A 161 14.56 -2.46 -2.26
N PRO A 162 13.70 -1.51 -2.70
CA PRO A 162 13.88 -0.82 -3.96
C PRO A 162 15.28 -0.22 -4.12
N SER A 163 15.81 -0.28 -5.34
CA SER A 163 17.17 0.18 -5.70
C SER A 163 18.33 -0.64 -5.12
N VAL A 164 18.07 -1.75 -4.42
CA VAL A 164 19.10 -2.72 -4.02
C VAL A 164 19.13 -3.89 -5.00
N GLU A 165 20.30 -4.25 -5.52
CA GLU A 165 20.41 -5.27 -6.57
C GLU A 165 20.34 -6.73 -6.08
N LYS A 166 20.74 -6.99 -4.83
CA LYS A 166 20.92 -8.35 -4.28
C LYS A 166 20.15 -8.54 -2.99
N GLY A 167 19.71 -9.78 -2.73
CA GLY A 167 19.05 -10.17 -1.48
C GLY A 167 17.54 -9.92 -1.42
N ASN A 168 16.92 -9.51 -2.53
CA ASN A 168 15.48 -9.34 -2.66
C ASN A 168 14.81 -10.61 -3.18
N TRP A 169 13.50 -10.75 -2.94
CA TRP A 169 12.65 -11.83 -3.45
C TRP A 169 13.01 -13.23 -2.94
N THR A 170 13.72 -13.30 -1.82
CA THR A 170 14.19 -14.57 -1.22
C THR A 170 13.40 -15.02 -0.01
N TRP A 171 12.53 -14.17 0.55
CA TRP A 171 11.73 -14.54 1.72
C TRP A 171 10.77 -15.69 1.38
N ARG A 172 10.61 -16.62 2.32
CA ARG A 172 9.73 -17.79 2.20
C ARG A 172 8.89 -17.92 3.46
N ALA A 173 7.62 -18.28 3.29
CA ALA A 173 6.76 -18.61 4.40
C ALA A 173 7.32 -19.81 5.20
N PRO A 174 7.11 -19.85 6.53
CA PRO A 174 7.54 -20.98 7.35
C PRO A 174 6.92 -22.30 6.87
N GLU A 175 7.72 -23.36 6.77
CA GLU A 175 7.24 -24.69 6.36
C GLU A 175 6.16 -25.25 7.29
N LYS A 176 6.20 -24.86 8.57
CA LYS A 176 5.22 -25.25 9.58
C LYS A 176 3.84 -24.59 9.37
N GLY A 177 3.71 -23.66 8.42
CA GLY A 177 2.49 -22.92 8.13
C GLY A 177 2.28 -21.71 9.03
N ILE A 178 1.06 -21.16 8.99
CA ILE A 178 0.64 -19.99 9.78
C ILE A 178 0.17 -20.49 11.16
N PRO A 179 0.61 -19.87 12.28
CA PRO A 179 0.12 -20.20 13.61
C PRO A 179 -1.41 -20.13 13.71
N LYS A 180 -2.01 -21.07 14.44
CA LYS A 180 -3.48 -21.17 14.59
C LYS A 180 -4.05 -19.93 15.27
N GLU A 181 -3.30 -19.36 16.19
CA GLU A 181 -3.63 -18.16 16.94
C GLU A 181 -3.74 -16.94 16.01
N SER A 182 -2.80 -16.78 15.07
CA SER A 182 -2.86 -15.72 14.05
C SER A 182 -4.07 -15.89 13.14
N LEU A 183 -4.38 -17.13 12.72
CA LEU A 183 -5.56 -17.42 11.90
C LEU A 183 -6.87 -17.12 12.65
N ALA A 184 -6.95 -17.50 13.92
CA ALA A 184 -8.12 -17.23 14.77
C ALA A 184 -8.32 -15.73 15.00
N ARG A 185 -7.23 -14.98 15.23
CA ARG A 185 -7.26 -13.53 15.39
C ARG A 185 -7.73 -12.83 14.10
N LEU A 186 -7.23 -13.25 12.95
CA LEU A 186 -7.71 -12.75 11.66
C LEU A 186 -9.20 -13.04 11.45
N ALA A 187 -9.63 -14.29 11.68
CA ALA A 187 -11.04 -14.68 11.54
C ALA A 187 -11.95 -13.82 12.44
N HIS A 188 -11.54 -13.59 13.69
CA HIS A 188 -12.26 -12.72 14.61
C HIS A 188 -12.42 -11.29 14.08
N TRP A 189 -11.37 -10.71 13.50
CA TRP A 189 -11.47 -9.36 12.95
C TRP A 189 -12.27 -9.28 11.65
N VAL A 190 -12.19 -10.31 10.79
CA VAL A 190 -13.06 -10.41 9.62
C VAL A 190 -14.53 -10.38 10.06
N GLU A 191 -14.89 -11.16 11.09
CA GLU A 191 -16.24 -11.15 11.65
C GLU A 191 -16.60 -9.79 12.28
N LEU A 192 -15.73 -9.24 13.14
CA LEU A 192 -15.98 -7.99 13.86
C LEU A 192 -16.19 -6.79 12.95
N PHE A 193 -15.41 -6.68 11.87
CA PHE A 193 -15.48 -5.56 10.92
C PHE A 193 -16.33 -5.86 9.68
N GLY A 194 -16.99 -7.02 9.61
CA GLY A 194 -17.94 -7.38 8.57
C GLY A 194 -17.32 -7.49 7.17
N ARG A 195 -16.20 -8.22 7.06
CA ARG A 195 -15.47 -8.43 5.79
C ARG A 195 -15.61 -9.82 5.22
#